data_AF-A0A5M8PKN3-F1
#
_entry.id   AF-A0A5M8PKN3-F1
#
_cell.length_a   1.000
_cell.length_b   1.000
_cell.length_c   1.000
_cell.angle_alpha   90.00
_cell.angle_beta   90.00
_cell.angle_gamma   90.00
#
_symmetry.space_group_name_H-M   'P 1'
#
loop_
_entity.id
_entity.type
_entity.pdbx_description
1 polymer ?
#
loop_
_entity_poly.entity_id
_entity_poly.type
_entity_poly.pdbx_seq_one_letter_code
_entity_poly.pdbx_strand_id
1 'polypeptide(L)'
;MTTSSHLLTFSQGSDYGPMIKKGDELPPLGLHHHLAGKRIIVAGAGIAGLSFAVAFRRNWAASFSPSLAPPSTVIYERESKETTVARTGYSMTIRSDGFSGGMQSTEKMGLLDKVVAASATGTQGGKFII
;
A
#
# COMPACT_ATOMS: atom_id res chain seq x y z
N MET A 1 -43.33 12.61 -7.87
CA MET A 1 -42.93 11.21 -8.16
C MET A 1 -42.04 10.77 -7.03
N THR A 2 -42.55 9.85 -6.21
CA THR A 2 -41.94 9.40 -4.95
C THR A 2 -41.16 8.14 -5.23
N THR A 3 -39.85 8.15 -5.05
CA THR A 3 -39.02 6.94 -5.12
C THR A 3 -38.80 6.41 -3.72
N SER A 4 -39.59 5.40 -3.34
CA SER A 4 -39.33 4.56 -2.18
C SER A 4 -38.58 3.33 -2.67
N SER A 5 -37.33 3.16 -2.26
CA SER A 5 -36.62 1.89 -2.36
C SER A 5 -36.29 1.42 -0.94
N HIS A 6 -36.97 0.32 -0.60
CA HIS A 6 -36.87 -0.40 0.65
C HIS A 6 -35.55 -1.18 0.79
N LEU A 7 -35.08 -1.19 2.05
CA LEU A 7 -34.42 -2.29 2.77
C LEU A 7 -32.96 -2.65 2.42
N LEU A 8 -32.06 -2.40 3.39
CA LEU A 8 -30.90 -3.27 3.63
C LEU A 8 -30.86 -3.61 5.13
N THR A 9 -31.14 -4.88 5.42
CA THR A 9 -30.91 -5.52 6.72
C THR A 9 -29.45 -5.93 6.80
N PHE A 10 -28.73 -5.48 7.83
CA PHE A 10 -27.41 -6.03 8.16
C PHE A 10 -27.50 -6.80 9.48
N SER A 11 -27.30 -8.12 9.35
CA SER A 11 -27.21 -9.10 10.44
C SER A 11 -25.93 -8.90 11.24
N GLN A 12 -26.02 -8.94 12.57
CA GLN A 12 -24.95 -8.68 13.52
C GLN A 12 -23.96 -9.84 13.65
N GLY A 13 -22.68 -9.53 13.51
CA GLY A 13 -21.55 -10.24 14.13
C GLY A 13 -20.77 -9.25 15.00
N SER A 14 -20.41 -9.66 16.20
CA SER A 14 -20.27 -8.86 17.43
C SER A 14 -19.03 -7.93 17.55
N ASP A 15 -18.47 -7.41 16.47
CA ASP A 15 -17.16 -6.71 16.54
C ASP A 15 -17.06 -5.40 15.73
N TYR A 16 -18.18 -4.84 15.28
CA TYR A 16 -18.21 -3.54 14.61
C TYR A 16 -18.66 -2.44 15.59
N GLY A 17 -17.95 -1.30 15.56
CA GLY A 17 -18.24 -0.11 16.37
C GLY A 17 -19.67 0.41 16.20
N PRO A 18 -20.04 1.51 16.90
CA PRO A 18 -21.44 1.90 17.09
C PRO A 18 -22.22 1.95 15.78
N MET A 19 -23.24 1.08 15.68
CA MET A 19 -24.12 0.96 14.53
C MET A 19 -25.03 2.20 14.47
N ILE A 20 -24.95 2.92 13.35
CA ILE A 20 -25.78 4.07 13.02
C ILE A 20 -27.26 3.67 13.16
N LYS A 21 -28.01 4.35 14.02
CA LYS A 21 -29.42 4.06 14.26
C LYS A 21 -30.27 4.76 13.19
N LYS A 22 -31.45 4.20 12.94
CA LYS A 22 -32.43 4.78 12.02
C LYS A 22 -32.87 6.15 12.54
N GLY A 23 -32.39 7.22 11.90
CA GLY A 23 -32.65 8.61 12.28
C GLY A 23 -31.40 9.42 12.59
N ASP A 24 -30.25 8.77 12.74
CA ASP A 24 -28.96 9.46 12.80
C ASP A 24 -28.62 10.00 11.40
N GLU A 25 -28.16 11.25 11.29
CA GLU A 25 -27.55 11.73 10.06
C GLU A 25 -26.43 10.77 9.67
N LEU A 26 -26.46 10.29 8.42
CA LEU A 26 -25.36 9.48 7.90
C LEU A 26 -24.08 10.31 8.09
N PRO A 27 -23.05 9.77 8.77
CA PRO A 27 -21.78 10.46 8.84
C PRO A 27 -21.37 10.74 7.39
N PRO A 28 -20.88 11.96 7.08
CA PRO A 28 -20.56 12.33 5.70
C PRO A 28 -19.76 11.20 5.07
N LEU A 29 -20.24 10.68 3.94
CA LEU A 29 -19.58 9.62 3.17
C LEU A 29 -18.14 10.07 2.91
N GLY A 30 -17.19 9.67 3.78
CA GLY A 30 -15.80 10.11 3.69
C GLY A 30 -15.06 10.45 5.00
N LEU A 31 -15.71 10.49 6.17
CA LEU A 31 -15.01 10.95 7.41
C LEU A 31 -14.46 9.86 8.33
N HIS A 32 -14.69 8.57 8.06
CA HIS A 32 -14.24 7.51 8.95
C HIS A 32 -13.68 6.31 8.19
N HIS A 33 -12.35 6.19 8.14
CA HIS A 33 -11.67 4.99 7.68
C HIS A 33 -11.22 4.17 8.91
N HIS A 34 -11.47 2.86 8.92
CA HIS A 34 -11.18 2.01 10.09
C HIS A 34 -9.70 1.98 10.50
N LEU A 35 -8.78 2.21 9.55
CA LEU A 35 -7.35 2.34 9.83
C LEU A 35 -6.95 3.72 10.40
N ALA A 36 -7.78 4.76 10.27
CA ALA A 36 -7.40 6.12 10.64
C ALA A 36 -6.93 6.20 12.10
N GLY A 37 -5.78 6.85 12.32
CA GLY A 37 -5.13 6.96 13.63
C GLY A 37 -4.62 5.64 14.23
N LYS A 38 -4.72 4.51 13.53
CA LYS A 38 -4.16 3.23 14.00
C LYS A 38 -2.66 3.16 13.78
N ARG A 39 -2.05 2.14 14.38
CA ARG A 39 -0.64 1.79 14.14
C ARG A 39 -0.57 0.53 13.29
N ILE A 40 0.22 0.61 12.23
CA ILE A 40 0.56 -0.51 11.35
C ILE A 40 1.99 -0.94 11.68
N ILE A 41 2.16 -2.22 11.99
CA ILE A 41 3.47 -2.82 12.26
C ILE A 41 3.87 -3.62 11.02
N VAL A 42 5.03 -3.31 10.46
CA VAL A 42 5.63 -4.05 9.35
C VAL A 42 6.82 -4.84 9.88
N ALA A 43 6.72 -6.16 9.88
CA ALA A 43 7.82 -7.05 10.25
C ALA A 43 8.64 -7.41 8.99
N GLY A 44 9.82 -6.79 8.88
CA GLY A 44 10.75 -6.88 7.75
C GLY A 44 10.88 -5.55 7.02
N ALA A 45 12.11 -5.02 6.92
CA ALA A 45 12.49 -3.88 6.10
C ALA A 45 13.17 -4.30 4.78
N GLY A 46 12.90 -5.52 4.29
CA GLY A 46 13.23 -5.93 2.93
C GLY A 46 12.35 -5.23 1.88
N ILE A 47 12.52 -5.61 0.61
CA ILE A 47 11.83 -4.97 -0.52
C ILE A 47 10.30 -4.94 -0.36
N ALA A 48 9.69 -6.02 0.13
CA ALA A 48 8.25 -6.11 0.32
C ALA A 48 7.75 -5.15 1.41
N GLY A 49 8.39 -5.14 2.58
CA GLY A 49 7.97 -4.32 3.72
C GLY A 49 8.15 -2.82 3.45
N LEU A 50 9.26 -2.43 2.83
CA LEU A 50 9.49 -1.04 2.42
C LEU A 50 8.53 -0.62 1.29
N SER A 51 8.31 -1.48 0.29
CA SER A 51 7.37 -1.19 -0.80
C SER A 51 5.96 -1.01 -0.25
N PHE A 52 5.53 -1.87 0.67
CA PHE A 52 4.25 -1.72 1.35
C PHE A 52 4.17 -0.39 2.10
N ALA A 53 5.16 -0.05 2.93
CA ALA A 53 5.11 1.19 3.72
C ALA A 53 5.04 2.45 2.84
N VAL A 54 5.81 2.49 1.75
CA VAL A 54 5.81 3.61 0.79
C VAL A 54 4.50 3.67 0.01
N ALA A 55 4.05 2.54 -0.54
CA ALA A 55 2.81 2.47 -1.30
C ALA A 55 1.61 2.82 -0.43
N PHE A 56 1.54 2.30 0.81
CA PHE A 56 0.48 2.58 1.75
C PHE A 56 0.36 4.08 2.03
N ARG A 57 1.48 4.73 2.39
CA ARG A 57 1.50 6.18 2.67
C ARG A 57 1.03 7.01 1.48
N ARG A 58 1.45 6.65 0.27
CA ARG A 58 1.06 7.36 -0.96
C ARG A 58 -0.41 7.17 -1.31
N ASN A 59 -0.89 5.93 -1.25
CA ASN A 59 -2.30 5.64 -1.50
C ASN A 59 -3.20 6.31 -0.48
N TRP A 60 -2.80 6.34 0.81
CA TRP A 60 -3.56 7.06 1.82
C TRP A 60 -3.71 8.55 1.48
N ALA A 61 -2.61 9.22 1.15
CA ALA A 61 -2.61 10.63 0.80
C ALA A 61 -3.38 10.95 -0.48
N ALA A 62 -3.44 10.01 -1.44
CA ALA A 62 -4.17 10.19 -2.70
C ALA A 62 -5.67 9.88 -2.57
N SER A 63 -6.05 8.95 -1.69
CA SER A 63 -7.43 8.46 -1.58
C SER A 63 -8.26 9.15 -0.50
N PHE A 64 -7.64 9.77 0.50
CA PHE A 64 -8.35 10.34 1.64
C PHE A 64 -8.06 11.82 1.85
N SER A 65 -9.04 12.52 2.43
CA SER A 65 -8.91 13.93 2.81
C SER A 65 -7.73 14.14 3.77
N PRO A 66 -6.99 15.26 3.67
CA PRO A 66 -5.96 15.64 4.64
C PRO A 66 -6.46 15.75 6.09
N SER A 67 -7.77 15.93 6.29
CA SER A 67 -8.39 15.96 7.63
C SER A 67 -8.41 14.60 8.32
N LEU A 68 -8.20 13.50 7.58
CA LEU A 68 -8.20 12.16 8.14
C LEU A 68 -6.78 11.75 8.55
N ALA A 69 -6.57 11.57 9.86
CA ALA A 69 -5.28 11.20 10.40
C ALA A 69 -4.76 9.87 9.81
N PRO A 70 -3.61 9.89 9.12
CA PRO A 70 -3.05 8.67 8.54
C PRO A 70 -2.62 7.70 9.65
N PRO A 71 -2.65 6.39 9.38
CA PRO A 71 -2.09 5.43 10.30
C PRO A 71 -0.59 5.65 10.44
N SER A 72 -0.07 5.47 11.65
CA SER A 72 1.37 5.47 11.89
C SER A 72 1.95 4.13 11.47
N THR A 73 3.06 4.13 10.71
CA THR A 73 3.75 2.91 10.30
C THR A 73 5.06 2.76 11.06
N VAL A 74 5.24 1.61 11.73
CA VAL A 74 6.49 1.24 12.40
C VAL A 74 7.05 -0.01 11.72
N ILE A 75 8.32 0.02 11.35
CA ILE A 75 8.99 -1.08 10.65
C ILE A 75 10.03 -1.68 11.60
N TYR A 76 9.96 -3.00 11.79
CA TYR A 76 10.97 -3.77 12.51
C TYR A 76 11.75 -4.62 11.53
N GLU A 77 13.07 -4.56 11.59
CA GLU A 77 13.97 -5.41 10.82
C GLU A 77 14.83 -6.21 11.80
N ARG A 78 15.06 -7.49 11.52
CA ARG A 78 15.91 -8.34 12.35
C ARG A 78 17.39 -8.02 12.13
N GLU A 79 17.73 -7.60 10.92
CA GLU A 79 19.10 -7.31 10.54
C GLU A 79 19.56 -5.95 11.05
N SER A 80 20.80 -5.91 11.55
CA SER A 80 21.51 -4.66 11.73
C SER A 80 22.16 -4.24 10.40
N LYS A 81 22.50 -2.95 10.31
CA LYS A 81 23.16 -2.37 9.13
C LYS A 81 24.43 -3.13 8.75
N GLU A 82 25.17 -3.63 9.74
CA GLU A 82 26.40 -4.40 9.59
C GLU A 82 26.13 -5.79 9.00
N THR A 83 25.05 -6.45 9.43
CA THR A 83 24.67 -7.78 8.93
C THR A 83 24.12 -7.76 7.50
N THR A 84 23.52 -6.65 7.06
CA THR A 84 22.99 -6.50 5.71
C THR A 84 24.08 -6.52 4.64
N VAL A 85 25.28 -5.97 4.93
CA VAL A 85 26.41 -5.97 3.99
C VAL A 85 26.82 -7.40 3.61
N ALA A 86 26.77 -8.34 4.55
CA ALA A 86 27.12 -9.75 4.32
C ALA A 86 26.12 -10.49 3.40
N ARG A 87 24.94 -9.92 3.14
CA ARG A 87 23.94 -10.44 2.21
C ARG A 87 23.89 -9.68 0.90
N THR A 88 24.78 -8.72 0.67
CA THR A 88 24.91 -8.05 -0.63
C THR A 88 25.63 -8.93 -1.65
N GLY A 89 25.56 -8.59 -2.94
CA GLY A 89 26.29 -9.29 -4.01
C GLY A 89 25.44 -10.14 -4.95
N TYR A 90 24.12 -10.05 -4.86
CA TYR A 90 23.19 -10.61 -5.84
C TYR A 90 22.42 -9.49 -6.56
N SER A 91 22.03 -9.75 -7.80
CA SER A 91 21.10 -8.90 -8.56
C SER A 91 19.72 -9.53 -8.53
N MET A 92 18.67 -8.70 -8.50
CA MET A 92 17.29 -9.14 -8.69
C MET A 92 16.80 -8.67 -10.03
N THR A 93 16.26 -9.59 -10.84
CA THR A 93 15.64 -9.23 -12.11
C THR A 93 14.21 -8.73 -11.88
N ILE A 94 13.91 -7.57 -12.43
CA ILE A 94 12.55 -7.04 -12.50
C ILE A 94 12.00 -7.38 -13.88
N ARG A 95 11.04 -8.30 -13.90
CA ARG A 95 10.35 -8.65 -15.14
C ARG A 95 9.52 -7.48 -15.66
N SER A 96 9.44 -7.41 -16.99
CA SER A 96 8.74 -6.39 -17.76
C SER A 96 7.54 -6.92 -18.55
N ASP A 97 7.26 -8.23 -18.48
CA ASP A 97 6.16 -8.83 -19.22
C ASP A 97 4.80 -8.50 -18.59
N GLY A 98 3.72 -8.60 -19.39
CA GLY A 98 2.37 -8.19 -18.97
C GLY A 98 1.82 -8.87 -17.71
N PHE A 99 2.41 -9.99 -17.29
CA PHE A 99 2.06 -10.71 -16.06
C PHE A 99 2.92 -10.30 -14.85
N SER A 100 3.91 -9.43 -15.04
CA SER A 100 4.80 -8.95 -13.99
C SER A 100 4.43 -7.56 -13.52
N GLY A 101 4.10 -7.44 -12.23
CA GLY A 101 3.75 -6.17 -11.61
C GLY A 101 4.95 -5.31 -11.19
N GLY A 102 6.19 -5.80 -11.33
CA GLY A 102 7.40 -5.17 -10.79
C GLY A 102 7.69 -3.80 -11.40
N MET A 103 7.86 -3.73 -12.73
CA MET A 103 8.11 -2.44 -13.41
C MET A 103 6.96 -1.46 -13.20
N GLN A 104 5.72 -1.91 -13.35
CA GLN A 104 4.52 -1.09 -13.18
C GLN A 104 4.41 -0.55 -11.75
N SER A 105 4.81 -1.34 -10.75
CA SER A 105 4.85 -0.88 -9.36
C SER A 105 5.91 0.19 -9.15
N THR A 106 7.11 0.02 -9.71
CA THR A 106 8.18 1.04 -9.64
C THR A 106 7.79 2.33 -10.38
N GLU A 107 7.05 2.23 -11.49
CA GLU A 107 6.52 3.37 -12.25
C GLU A 107 5.46 4.13 -11.45
N LYS A 108 4.44 3.43 -10.92
CA LYS A 108 3.40 4.03 -10.05
C LYS A 108 3.99 4.64 -8.78
N MET A 109 5.18 4.19 -8.38
CA MET A 109 5.94 4.75 -7.28
C MET A 109 6.90 5.90 -7.70
N GLY A 110 6.98 6.28 -8.97
CA GLY A 110 7.93 7.29 -9.45
C GLY A 110 9.39 6.92 -9.14
N LEU A 111 9.69 5.62 -9.08
CA LEU A 111 11.01 5.07 -8.78
C LEU A 111 11.65 4.40 -10.01
N LEU A 112 10.89 4.17 -11.08
CA LEU A 112 11.36 3.42 -12.25
C LEU A 112 12.68 3.97 -12.80
N ASP A 113 12.77 5.29 -13.05
CA ASP A 113 13.99 5.90 -13.58
C ASP A 113 15.23 5.67 -12.69
N LYS A 114 15.03 5.76 -11.36
CA LYS A 114 16.10 5.53 -10.39
C LYS A 114 16.52 4.07 -10.37
N VAL A 115 15.56 3.16 -10.47
CA VAL A 115 15.81 1.71 -10.54
C VAL A 115 16.58 1.38 -11.81
N VAL A 116 16.15 1.88 -12.98
CA VAL A 116 16.85 1.69 -14.26
C VAL A 116 18.28 2.23 -14.18
N ALA A 117 18.47 3.45 -13.66
CA ALA A 117 19.80 4.06 -13.53
C ALA A 117 20.74 3.29 -12.60
N ALA A 118 20.21 2.58 -11.60
CA ALA A 118 20.97 1.80 -10.63
C ALA A 118 21.15 0.32 -11.03
N SER A 119 20.53 -0.11 -12.13
CA SER A 119 20.52 -1.52 -12.54
C SER A 119 21.61 -1.84 -13.58
N ALA A 120 22.08 -3.08 -13.58
CA ALA A 120 22.95 -3.60 -14.62
C ALA A 120 22.11 -3.98 -15.84
N THR A 121 21.96 -3.08 -16.82
CA THR A 121 21.15 -3.36 -18.00
C THR A 121 21.89 -4.30 -18.96
N GLY A 122 21.27 -5.43 -19.33
CA GLY A 122 21.75 -6.34 -20.38
C GLY A 122 20.78 -6.42 -21.55
N THR A 123 21.28 -6.37 -22.78
CA THR A 123 20.48 -6.63 -23.98
C THR A 123 20.50 -8.13 -24.30
N GLN A 124 19.42 -8.86 -24.04
CA GLN A 124 19.24 -10.22 -24.55
C GLN A 124 18.05 -10.25 -25.52
N GLY A 125 18.34 -10.40 -26.82
CA GLY A 125 17.32 -10.61 -27.86
C GLY A 125 16.33 -9.46 -28.08
N GLY A 126 16.74 -8.20 -27.85
CA GLY A 126 15.88 -7.02 -28.09
C GLY A 126 14.88 -6.69 -26.96
N LYS A 127 14.93 -7.40 -25.82
CA LYS A 127 14.21 -7.05 -24.60
C LYS A 127 15.14 -6.40 -23.57
N PHE A 128 14.67 -5.31 -22.97
CA PHE A 128 15.32 -4.72 -21.80
C PHE A 128 15.10 -5.64 -20.60
N ILE A 129 16.21 -6.07 -20.00
CA ILE A 129 16.25 -6.80 -18.74
C ILE A 129 16.96 -5.89 -17.74
N ILE A 130 16.29 -5.63 -16.62
CA ILE A 130 16.79 -4.86 -15.48
C ILE A 130 16.93 -5.79 -14.28
#